data_AF-A0A9D0CXL3-F1
#
_entry.id   AF-A0A9D0CXL3-F1
#
_cell.length_a   1.000
_cell.length_b   1.000
_cell.length_c   1.000
_cell.angle_alpha   90.00
_cell.angle_beta   90.00
_cell.angle_gamma   90.00
#
_symmetry.space_group_name_H-M   'P 1'
#
loop_
_entity.id
_entity.type
_entity.pdbx_description
1 polymer ?
#
loop_
_entity_poly.entity_id
_entity_poly.type
_entity_poly.pdbx_seq_one_letter_code
_entity_poly.pdbx_strand_id
1 'polypeptide(L)'
;MTPETLAALKQGGLVLTVNRRLARHIQQQFGEAQLAEGHGVWPTPKVAAWEDWLDALWQRIEHEPSLTLLQSHQLSALWEDVVKRSTSAGQLLNPANTAAMAIKAYNLLKQWNLGLDAVSDSDHPDVQAFAQWMRDYQQRCQQQGWLDGHARLALLVDAIEGGDLPLPEQIVWVGFDSLTPQQRRVMAALHQAGCRVSEESHVSPQGQASCRPCSDAMGELESAAAWALQLQKQNSNHRIAIVVPDLAGGRSDVMRIFDEALCPDTVLKLTDEFTRPYNLSCGMPLAESPPIAVALALLSLANAPLELAALGRLIQSPYLAGGESELGARALLDRHLRELGDARYSLANMARLAAAERLSCPQLAASFKAMVETKATLPRRQCPSAWVASLRALLKAGGWPGERPLSSAEYQAVEVWQGLLGKFSSLDIVVGEVGFSDAVSHLKQMAADHPFQLKTPEAQVQILGMLEAAGLDFDYLWITGLHDGVWPPAPRPNPFLPMS
;
A
#
# COMPACT_ATOMS: atom_id res chain seq x y z
N MET A 1 12.89 4.95 -23.48
CA MET A 1 12.38 6.30 -23.83
C MET A 1 12.39 6.49 -25.34
N THR A 2 11.26 6.84 -25.95
CA THR A 2 11.21 7.15 -27.39
C THR A 2 11.77 8.53 -27.73
N PRO A 3 12.17 8.77 -29.00
CA PRO A 3 12.63 10.07 -29.46
C PRO A 3 11.59 11.20 -29.28
N GLU A 4 10.30 10.89 -29.38
CA GLU A 4 9.22 11.87 -29.21
C GLU A 4 9.17 12.38 -27.76
N THR A 5 9.17 11.47 -26.79
CA THR A 5 9.17 11.79 -25.35
C THR A 5 10.42 12.57 -24.96
N LEU A 6 11.59 12.21 -25.49
CA LEU A 6 12.83 12.96 -25.28
C LEU A 6 12.75 14.38 -25.85
N ALA A 7 12.22 14.53 -27.08
CA ALA A 7 12.07 15.84 -27.72
C ALA A 7 11.10 16.75 -26.95
N ALA A 8 9.95 16.22 -26.52
CA ALA A 8 8.98 16.96 -25.72
C ALA A 8 9.59 17.46 -24.40
N LEU A 9 10.37 16.61 -23.70
CA LEU A 9 11.05 17.01 -22.47
C LEU A 9 12.11 18.09 -22.71
N LYS A 10 12.90 17.99 -23.79
CA LYS A 10 13.88 19.03 -24.15
C LYS A 10 13.22 20.37 -24.50
N GLN A 11 12.00 20.35 -25.04
CA GLN A 11 11.21 21.55 -25.34
C GLN A 11 10.44 22.09 -24.12
N GLY A 12 10.57 21.46 -22.94
CA GLY A 12 9.88 21.89 -21.71
C GLY A 12 8.41 21.49 -21.62
N GLY A 13 7.97 20.56 -22.48
CA GLY A 13 6.68 19.89 -22.41
C GLY A 13 6.55 18.97 -21.19
N LEU A 14 5.32 18.58 -20.87
CA LEU A 14 5.00 17.70 -19.75
C LEU A 14 4.85 16.26 -20.24
N VAL A 15 5.51 15.32 -19.58
CA VAL A 15 5.27 13.88 -19.77
C VAL A 15 4.38 13.37 -18.65
N LEU A 16 3.20 12.88 -19.00
CA LEU A 16 2.26 12.23 -18.08
C LEU A 16 2.38 10.72 -18.17
N THR A 17 2.66 10.09 -17.04
CA THR A 17 2.77 8.63 -16.96
C THR A 17 1.60 8.00 -16.23
N VAL A 18 1.27 6.75 -16.56
CA VAL A 18 0.25 5.95 -15.85
C VAL A 18 0.50 5.86 -14.34
N ASN A 19 1.76 5.82 -13.89
CA ASN A 19 2.10 5.69 -12.49
C ASN A 19 3.46 6.35 -12.14
N ARG A 20 3.71 6.51 -10.83
CA ARG A 20 4.94 7.11 -10.26
C ARG A 20 6.21 6.32 -10.59
N ARG A 21 6.10 5.02 -10.85
CA ARG A 21 7.25 4.19 -11.18
C ARG A 21 7.78 4.53 -12.57
N LEU A 22 6.88 4.58 -13.55
CA LEU A 22 7.22 4.98 -14.90
C LEU A 22 7.72 6.43 -14.96
N ALA A 23 7.13 7.34 -14.17
CA ALA A 23 7.62 8.71 -14.05
C ALA A 23 9.10 8.76 -13.63
N ARG A 24 9.47 8.03 -12.57
CA ARG A 24 10.86 7.95 -12.10
C ARG A 24 11.79 7.34 -13.15
N HIS A 25 11.33 6.29 -13.84
CA HIS A 25 12.11 5.64 -14.88
C HIS A 25 12.40 6.59 -16.06
N ILE A 26 11.41 7.35 -16.53
CA ILE A 26 11.59 8.35 -17.59
C ILE A 26 12.53 9.47 -17.14
N GLN A 27 12.42 9.95 -15.90
CA GLN A 27 13.33 10.95 -15.36
C GLN A 27 14.80 10.46 -15.35
N GLN A 28 15.02 9.19 -15.02
CA GLN A 28 16.34 8.57 -15.05
C GLN A 28 16.88 8.44 -16.48
N GLN A 29 16.09 7.89 -17.41
CA GLN A 29 16.48 7.77 -18.82
C GLN A 29 16.80 9.12 -19.45
N PHE A 30 16.07 10.18 -19.08
CA PHE A 30 16.39 11.54 -19.49
C PHE A 30 17.75 12.00 -18.93
N GLY A 31 18.03 11.73 -17.65
CA GLY A 31 19.32 12.05 -17.05
C GLY A 31 20.50 11.31 -17.70
N GLU A 32 20.34 10.01 -17.97
CA GLU A 32 21.34 9.20 -18.69
C GLU A 32 21.61 9.75 -20.10
N ALA A 33 20.55 10.13 -20.84
CA ALA A 33 20.69 10.73 -22.15
C ALA A 33 21.44 12.07 -22.11
N GLN A 34 21.16 12.92 -21.12
CA GLN A 34 21.85 14.21 -20.94
C GLN A 34 23.33 14.03 -20.58
N LEU A 35 23.65 13.05 -19.72
CA LEU A 35 25.03 12.69 -19.40
C LEU A 35 25.79 12.16 -20.63
N ALA A 36 25.13 11.33 -21.45
CA ALA A 36 25.71 10.81 -22.70
C ALA A 36 25.97 11.93 -23.73
N GLU A 37 25.15 12.98 -23.73
CA GLU A 37 25.35 14.21 -24.51
C GLU A 37 26.41 15.16 -23.90
N GLY A 38 26.99 14.81 -22.76
CA GLY A 38 28.07 15.56 -22.10
C GLY A 38 27.58 16.72 -21.22
N HIS A 39 26.28 16.82 -20.94
CA HIS A 39 25.74 17.82 -20.03
C HIS A 39 25.97 17.39 -18.57
N GLY A 40 26.62 18.24 -17.78
CA GLY A 40 26.78 18.02 -16.33
C GLY A 40 25.63 18.55 -15.46
N VAL A 41 24.82 19.47 -16.01
CA VAL A 41 23.66 20.08 -15.36
C VAL A 41 22.60 20.35 -16.42
N TRP A 42 21.34 20.04 -16.12
CA TRP A 42 20.19 20.31 -16.99
C TRP A 42 18.98 20.74 -16.15
N PRO A 43 18.00 21.47 -16.74
CA PRO A 43 16.74 21.75 -16.09
C PRO A 43 15.99 20.47 -15.73
N THR A 44 15.34 20.42 -14.57
CA THR A 44 14.54 19.26 -14.17
C THR A 44 13.43 18.99 -15.20
N PRO A 45 13.38 17.79 -15.81
CA PRO A 45 12.34 17.48 -16.80
C PRO A 45 10.96 17.46 -16.12
N LYS A 46 9.95 17.98 -16.81
CA LYS A 46 8.57 17.95 -16.32
C LYS A 46 7.97 16.57 -16.60
N VAL A 47 8.12 15.66 -15.65
CA VAL A 47 7.52 14.31 -15.68
C VAL A 47 6.65 14.15 -14.43
N ALA A 48 5.39 13.77 -14.60
CA ALA A 48 4.46 13.55 -13.51
C ALA A 48 3.62 12.29 -13.75
N ALA A 49 3.28 11.57 -12.67
CA ALA A 49 2.26 10.55 -12.74
C ALA A 49 0.87 11.19 -12.84
N TRP A 50 -0.07 10.51 -13.49
CA TRP A 50 -1.46 10.96 -13.67
C TRP A 50 -2.08 11.54 -12.38
N GLU A 51 -2.10 10.76 -11.29
CA GLU A 51 -2.69 11.19 -10.02
C GLU A 51 -1.96 12.38 -9.39
N ASP A 52 -0.62 12.41 -9.47
CA ASP A 52 0.18 13.52 -8.92
C ASP A 52 -0.06 14.83 -9.69
N TRP A 53 -0.28 14.72 -11.00
CA TRP A 53 -0.61 15.86 -11.83
C TRP A 53 -2.02 16.38 -11.53
N LEU A 54 -3.01 15.49 -11.34
CA LEU A 54 -4.35 15.89 -10.91
C LEU A 54 -4.34 16.56 -9.53
N ASP A 55 -3.57 16.05 -8.58
CA ASP A 55 -3.37 16.67 -7.26
C ASP A 55 -2.76 18.08 -7.39
N ALA A 56 -1.75 18.23 -8.25
CA ALA A 56 -1.10 19.51 -8.50
C ALA A 56 -2.02 20.53 -9.18
N LEU A 57 -2.90 20.09 -10.09
CA LEU A 57 -3.93 20.95 -10.67
C LEU A 57 -4.99 21.32 -9.64
N TRP A 58 -5.45 20.37 -8.83
CA TRP A 58 -6.47 20.60 -7.81
C TRP A 58 -6.04 21.68 -6.80
N GLN A 59 -4.76 21.74 -6.45
CA GLN A 59 -4.20 22.78 -5.57
C GLN A 59 -4.18 24.18 -6.20
N ARG A 60 -4.34 24.31 -7.52
CA ARG A 60 -4.27 25.59 -8.25
C ARG A 60 -5.62 26.23 -8.48
N ILE A 61 -6.69 25.44 -8.44
CA ILE A 61 -8.05 25.96 -8.59
C ILE A 61 -8.58 26.44 -7.24
N GLU A 62 -9.25 27.58 -7.29
CA GLU A 62 -9.96 28.12 -6.14
C GLU A 62 -11.32 27.41 -6.07
N HIS A 63 -11.53 26.69 -4.97
CA HIS A 63 -12.74 25.92 -4.73
C HIS A 63 -13.59 26.60 -3.68
N GLU A 64 -14.88 26.29 -3.66
CA GLU A 64 -15.72 26.68 -2.54
C GLU A 64 -15.14 26.11 -1.23
N PRO A 65 -14.99 26.93 -0.16
CA PRO A 65 -14.47 26.47 1.12
C PRO A 65 -15.30 25.35 1.78
N SER A 66 -16.54 25.16 1.32
CA SER A 66 -17.45 24.09 1.73
C SER A 66 -17.04 22.72 1.18
N LEU A 67 -16.23 22.66 0.12
CA LEU A 67 -15.87 21.44 -0.57
C LEU A 67 -14.61 20.81 0.03
N THR A 68 -14.72 19.53 0.39
CA THR A 68 -13.61 18.75 0.95
C THR A 68 -13.34 17.52 0.10
N LEU A 69 -12.15 17.44 -0.50
CA LEU A 69 -11.70 16.25 -1.22
C LEU A 69 -11.33 15.14 -0.23
N LEU A 70 -12.05 14.01 -0.30
CA LEU A 70 -11.78 12.86 0.53
C LEU A 70 -10.58 12.06 0.01
N GLN A 71 -9.70 11.70 0.92
CA GLN A 71 -8.56 10.82 0.68
C GLN A 71 -9.01 9.34 0.63
N SER A 72 -8.20 8.47 0.03
CA SER A 72 -8.57 7.06 -0.18
C SER A 72 -8.98 6.32 1.10
N HIS A 73 -8.29 6.54 2.24
CA HIS A 73 -8.66 5.93 3.52
C HIS A 73 -9.96 6.50 4.12
N GLN A 74 -10.26 7.78 3.88
CA GLN A 74 -11.53 8.40 4.27
C GLN A 74 -12.69 7.85 3.44
N LEU A 75 -12.49 7.67 2.14
CA LEU A 75 -13.45 7.02 1.25
C LEU A 75 -13.73 5.59 1.70
N SER A 76 -12.70 4.79 1.98
CA SER A 76 -12.87 3.42 2.50
C SER A 76 -13.69 3.39 3.79
N ALA A 77 -13.39 4.27 4.75
CA ALA A 77 -14.13 4.36 6.00
C ALA A 77 -15.60 4.80 5.79
N LEU A 78 -15.85 5.73 4.86
CA LEU A 78 -17.20 6.19 4.53
C LEU A 78 -18.03 5.05 3.92
N TRP A 79 -17.47 4.34 2.95
CA TRP A 79 -18.13 3.19 2.32
C TRP A 79 -18.39 2.07 3.33
N GLU A 80 -17.43 1.78 4.22
CA GLU A 80 -17.64 0.80 5.29
C GLU A 80 -18.78 1.21 6.23
N ASP A 81 -18.88 2.48 6.62
CA ASP A 81 -19.99 3.00 7.44
C ASP A 81 -21.34 2.95 6.70
N VAL A 82 -21.37 3.25 5.40
CA VAL A 82 -22.57 3.10 4.56
C VAL A 82 -23.03 1.65 4.51
N VAL A 83 -22.12 0.71 4.25
CA VAL A 83 -22.41 -0.72 4.20
C VAL A 83 -22.91 -1.23 5.56
N LYS A 84 -22.27 -0.83 6.67
CA LYS A 84 -22.65 -1.23 8.04
C LYS A 84 -24.00 -0.69 8.49
N ARG A 85 -24.45 0.46 7.99
CA ARG A 85 -25.76 1.05 8.32
C ARG A 85 -26.89 0.59 7.40
N SER A 86 -26.56 -0.12 6.33
CA SER A 86 -27.55 -0.60 5.37
C SER A 86 -28.45 -1.69 5.95
N THR A 87 -29.62 -1.88 5.36
CA THR A 87 -30.57 -2.94 5.73
C THR A 87 -29.98 -4.34 5.58
N SER A 88 -29.02 -4.51 4.67
CA SER A 88 -28.34 -5.78 4.40
C SER A 88 -27.18 -6.07 5.36
N ALA A 89 -26.84 -5.14 6.27
CA ALA A 89 -25.69 -5.27 7.17
C ALA A 89 -25.71 -6.55 8.02
N GLY A 90 -26.90 -6.99 8.45
CA GLY A 90 -27.07 -8.22 9.25
C GLY A 90 -26.77 -9.52 8.51
N GLN A 91 -26.65 -9.49 7.17
CA GLN A 91 -26.34 -10.66 6.34
C GLN A 91 -24.87 -10.70 5.91
N LEU A 92 -24.11 -9.63 6.16
CA LEU A 92 -22.72 -9.52 5.72
C LEU A 92 -21.76 -10.18 6.70
N LEU A 93 -20.94 -11.09 6.19
CA LEU A 93 -19.87 -11.73 6.97
C LEU A 93 -18.69 -10.79 7.23
N ASN A 94 -18.35 -9.93 6.26
CA ASN A 94 -17.23 -8.99 6.37
C ASN A 94 -17.54 -7.65 5.66
N PRO A 95 -18.07 -6.66 6.40
CA PRO A 95 -18.43 -5.34 5.84
C PRO A 95 -17.25 -4.59 5.19
N ALA A 96 -16.03 -4.76 5.70
CA ALA A 96 -14.85 -4.07 5.15
C ALA A 96 -14.48 -4.59 3.75
N ASN A 97 -14.47 -5.91 3.55
CA ASN A 97 -14.22 -6.50 2.24
C ASN A 97 -15.35 -6.17 1.25
N THR A 98 -16.61 -6.20 1.70
CA THR A 98 -17.77 -5.79 0.91
C THR A 98 -17.64 -4.34 0.45
N ALA A 99 -17.26 -3.43 1.36
CA ALA A 99 -17.01 -2.02 1.03
C ALA A 99 -15.88 -1.85 0.01
N ALA A 100 -14.76 -2.58 0.17
CA ALA A 100 -13.65 -2.55 -0.80
C ALA A 100 -14.08 -3.02 -2.20
N MET A 101 -14.94 -4.04 -2.28
CA MET A 101 -15.51 -4.51 -3.56
C MET A 101 -16.50 -3.51 -4.16
N ALA A 102 -17.31 -2.85 -3.33
CA ALA A 102 -18.23 -1.79 -3.76
C ALA A 102 -17.48 -0.57 -4.30
N ILE A 103 -16.38 -0.15 -3.66
CA ILE A 103 -15.51 0.92 -4.16
C ILE A 103 -14.96 0.57 -5.54
N LYS A 104 -14.50 -0.67 -5.75
CA LYS A 104 -14.02 -1.12 -7.08
C LYS A 104 -15.12 -1.05 -8.14
N ALA A 105 -16.34 -1.45 -7.80
CA ALA A 105 -17.50 -1.38 -8.71
C ALA A 105 -17.84 0.08 -9.04
N TYR A 106 -17.89 0.94 -8.02
CA TYR A 106 -18.15 2.36 -8.15
C TYR A 106 -17.12 3.05 -9.04
N ASN A 107 -15.83 2.81 -8.80
CA ASN A 107 -14.75 3.39 -9.61
C ASN A 107 -14.86 2.96 -11.07
N LEU A 108 -15.20 1.69 -11.34
CA LEU A 108 -15.37 1.20 -12.72
C LEU A 108 -16.53 1.90 -13.42
N LEU A 109 -17.70 2.02 -12.78
CA LEU A 109 -18.84 2.76 -13.34
C LEU A 109 -18.45 4.20 -13.67
N LYS A 110 -17.78 4.89 -12.74
CA LYS A 110 -17.37 6.29 -12.95
C LYS A 110 -16.31 6.47 -14.02
N GLN A 111 -15.33 5.56 -14.11
CA GLN A 111 -14.33 5.56 -15.19
C GLN A 111 -14.99 5.44 -16.57
N TRP A 112 -16.09 4.68 -16.67
CA TRP A 112 -16.89 4.51 -17.89
C TRP A 112 -18.02 5.55 -18.05
N ASN A 113 -18.05 6.60 -17.24
CA ASN A 113 -19.09 7.64 -17.24
C ASN A 113 -20.53 7.11 -17.04
N LEU A 114 -20.68 6.00 -16.30
CA LEU A 114 -21.97 5.40 -15.97
C LEU A 114 -22.48 5.88 -14.61
N GLY A 115 -23.81 6.00 -14.50
CA GLY A 115 -24.51 6.44 -13.29
C GLY A 115 -25.18 5.28 -12.53
N LEU A 116 -26.12 5.66 -11.66
CA LEU A 116 -26.98 4.70 -10.94
C LEU A 116 -27.92 3.94 -11.86
N ASP A 117 -28.29 4.54 -12.99
CA ASP A 117 -29.11 3.97 -14.05
C ASP A 117 -28.55 2.64 -14.57
N ALA A 118 -27.23 2.53 -14.69
CA ALA A 118 -26.56 1.31 -15.16
C ALA A 118 -26.73 0.09 -14.22
N VAL A 119 -27.12 0.30 -12.97
CA VAL A 119 -27.29 -0.77 -11.96
C VAL A 119 -28.69 -0.84 -11.37
N SER A 120 -29.55 0.15 -11.63
CA SER A 120 -30.85 0.26 -10.96
C SER A 120 -31.88 -0.75 -11.45
N ASP A 121 -31.73 -1.25 -12.68
CA ASP A 121 -32.70 -2.16 -13.32
C ASP A 121 -32.39 -3.65 -13.09
N SER A 122 -31.37 -3.98 -12.28
CA SER A 122 -30.99 -5.36 -12.02
C SER A 122 -31.88 -6.02 -10.96
N ASP A 123 -32.30 -7.26 -11.23
CA ASP A 123 -33.02 -8.11 -10.27
C ASP A 123 -32.10 -8.83 -9.27
N HIS A 124 -30.78 -8.69 -9.41
CA HIS A 124 -29.83 -9.38 -8.54
C HIS A 124 -29.71 -8.68 -7.17
N PRO A 125 -29.92 -9.38 -6.03
CA PRO A 125 -29.92 -8.76 -4.69
C PRO A 125 -28.65 -7.96 -4.37
N ASP A 126 -27.47 -8.48 -4.75
CA ASP A 126 -26.20 -7.79 -4.51
C ASP A 126 -26.07 -6.49 -5.31
N VAL A 127 -26.60 -6.46 -6.54
CA VAL A 127 -26.58 -5.25 -7.40
C VAL A 127 -27.56 -4.21 -6.86
N GLN A 128 -28.73 -4.64 -6.38
CA GLN A 128 -29.70 -3.75 -5.73
C GLN A 128 -29.16 -3.17 -4.42
N ALA A 129 -28.49 -3.99 -3.60
CA ALA A 129 -27.82 -3.53 -2.39
C ALA A 129 -26.72 -2.50 -2.72
N PHE A 130 -25.91 -2.78 -3.74
CA PHE A 130 -24.89 -1.85 -4.22
C PHE A 130 -25.48 -0.53 -4.74
N ALA A 131 -26.57 -0.57 -5.52
CA ALA A 131 -27.25 0.62 -5.99
C ALA A 131 -27.77 1.48 -4.82
N GLN A 132 -28.30 0.85 -3.76
CA GLN A 132 -28.69 1.55 -2.54
C GLN A 132 -27.49 2.18 -1.83
N TRP A 133 -26.40 1.43 -1.63
CA TRP A 133 -25.18 1.96 -1.00
C TRP A 133 -24.60 3.13 -1.79
N MET A 134 -24.61 3.07 -3.12
CA MET A 134 -24.16 4.16 -3.99
C MET A 134 -25.01 5.42 -3.83
N ARG A 135 -26.34 5.28 -3.68
CA ARG A 135 -27.24 6.41 -3.38
C ARG A 135 -26.92 7.03 -2.02
N ASP A 136 -26.81 6.21 -0.99
CA ASP A 136 -26.52 6.67 0.37
C ASP A 136 -25.16 7.37 0.46
N TYR A 137 -24.16 6.81 -0.22
CA TYR A 137 -22.84 7.41 -0.37
C TYR A 137 -22.90 8.79 -1.03
N GLN A 138 -23.54 8.90 -2.21
CA GLN A 138 -23.67 10.17 -2.94
C GLN A 138 -24.44 11.22 -2.14
N GLN A 139 -25.52 10.82 -1.46
CA GLN A 139 -26.31 11.73 -0.63
C GLN A 139 -25.48 12.29 0.53
N ARG A 140 -24.67 11.47 1.20
CA ARG A 140 -23.80 11.93 2.28
C ARG A 140 -22.70 12.85 1.76
N CYS A 141 -22.10 12.53 0.60
CA CYS A 141 -21.14 13.40 -0.04
C CYS A 141 -21.74 14.78 -0.36
N GLN A 142 -22.95 14.82 -0.92
CA GLN A 142 -23.64 16.08 -1.22
C GLN A 142 -23.97 16.89 0.05
N GLN A 143 -24.49 16.24 1.09
CA GLN A 143 -24.89 16.91 2.33
C GLN A 143 -23.71 17.56 3.08
N GLN A 144 -22.53 16.95 2.99
CA GLN A 144 -21.34 17.39 3.71
C GLN A 144 -20.34 18.15 2.84
N GLY A 145 -20.64 18.36 1.55
CA GLY A 145 -19.70 18.97 0.60
C GLY A 145 -18.47 18.10 0.33
N TRP A 146 -18.56 16.78 0.48
CA TRP A 146 -17.43 15.89 0.23
C TRP A 146 -17.32 15.51 -1.24
N LEU A 147 -16.11 15.58 -1.76
CA LEU A 147 -15.75 15.20 -3.12
C LEU A 147 -14.94 13.91 -3.10
N ASP A 148 -15.20 13.04 -4.07
CA ASP A 148 -14.33 11.91 -4.39
C ASP A 148 -13.40 12.24 -5.56
N GLY A 149 -12.53 11.29 -5.92
CA GLY A 149 -11.59 11.48 -7.04
C GLY A 149 -12.27 11.70 -8.39
N HIS A 150 -13.51 11.22 -8.59
CA HIS A 150 -14.24 11.37 -9.84
C HIS A 150 -14.94 12.73 -9.93
N ALA A 151 -15.54 13.19 -8.83
CA ALA A 151 -16.11 14.52 -8.70
C ALA A 151 -15.03 15.59 -8.83
N ARG A 152 -13.85 15.36 -8.24
CA ARG A 152 -12.65 16.17 -8.44
C ARG A 152 -12.30 16.31 -9.92
N LEU A 153 -12.29 15.18 -10.63
CA LEU A 153 -11.91 15.19 -12.05
C LEU A 153 -12.93 15.92 -12.92
N ALA A 154 -14.22 15.85 -12.59
CA ALA A 154 -15.25 16.63 -13.28
C ALA A 154 -15.02 18.15 -13.11
N LEU A 155 -14.78 18.62 -11.88
CA LEU A 155 -14.49 20.03 -11.62
C LEU A 155 -13.18 20.50 -12.29
N LEU A 156 -12.17 19.64 -12.34
CA LEU A 156 -10.93 19.92 -13.07
C LEU A 156 -11.17 20.07 -14.57
N VAL A 157 -12.03 19.24 -15.17
CA VAL A 157 -12.41 19.38 -16.58
C VAL A 157 -13.11 20.72 -16.81
N ASP A 158 -14.08 21.08 -15.96
CA ASP A 158 -14.80 22.35 -16.10
C ASP A 158 -13.85 23.56 -15.99
N ALA A 159 -12.87 23.51 -15.08
CA ALA A 159 -11.86 24.57 -14.95
C ALA A 159 -10.85 24.61 -16.13
N ILE A 160 -10.53 23.47 -16.72
CA ILE A 160 -9.70 23.39 -17.95
C ILE A 160 -10.45 24.04 -19.11
N GLU A 161 -11.74 23.71 -19.28
CA GLU A 161 -12.60 24.26 -20.33
C GLU A 161 -12.86 25.77 -20.13
N GLY A 162 -12.96 26.22 -18.87
CA GLY A 162 -13.07 27.63 -18.50
C GLY A 162 -11.80 28.47 -18.70
N GLY A 163 -10.64 27.82 -18.85
CA GLY A 163 -9.34 28.50 -19.00
C GLY A 163 -8.75 29.02 -17.68
N ASP A 164 -9.25 28.54 -16.54
CA ASP A 164 -8.85 28.99 -15.19
C ASP A 164 -7.51 28.38 -14.74
N LEU A 165 -6.97 27.44 -15.51
CA LEU A 165 -5.77 26.68 -15.16
C LEU A 165 -4.58 26.98 -16.09
N PRO A 166 -3.36 27.14 -15.55
CA PRO A 166 -2.17 27.27 -16.37
C PRO A 166 -1.77 25.90 -16.93
N LEU A 167 -2.07 25.69 -18.21
CA LEU A 167 -1.76 24.46 -18.94
C LEU A 167 -0.42 24.54 -19.66
N PRO A 168 0.35 23.44 -19.72
CA PRO A 168 1.54 23.37 -20.56
C PRO A 168 1.16 23.39 -22.06
N GLU A 169 2.06 23.88 -22.91
CA GLU A 169 1.84 23.92 -24.37
C GLU A 169 1.74 22.53 -24.99
N GLN A 170 2.48 21.56 -24.44
CA GLN A 170 2.53 20.17 -24.92
C GLN A 170 2.49 19.18 -23.77
N ILE A 171 1.70 18.12 -23.94
CA ILE A 171 1.60 16.97 -23.02
C ILE A 171 1.77 15.68 -23.82
N VAL A 172 2.66 14.79 -23.37
CA VAL A 172 2.82 13.43 -23.93
C VAL A 172 2.36 12.40 -22.90
N TRP A 173 1.43 11.54 -23.27
CA TRP A 173 0.90 10.47 -22.43
C TRP A 173 1.67 9.18 -22.66
N VAL A 174 2.17 8.56 -21.59
CA VAL A 174 3.08 7.41 -21.64
C VAL A 174 2.61 6.29 -20.74
N GLY A 175 2.54 5.07 -21.30
CA GLY A 175 2.20 3.84 -20.58
C GLY A 175 0.71 3.63 -20.31
N PHE A 176 -0.16 4.24 -21.12
CA PHE A 176 -1.61 4.01 -21.05
C PHE A 176 -2.04 2.98 -22.10
N ASP A 177 -2.32 1.73 -21.69
CA ASP A 177 -2.74 0.66 -22.61
C ASP A 177 -4.11 0.93 -23.25
N SER A 178 -5.03 1.46 -22.45
CA SER A 178 -6.34 1.90 -22.93
C SER A 178 -6.84 3.07 -22.08
N LEU A 179 -7.27 4.14 -22.75
CA LEU A 179 -7.84 5.29 -22.06
C LEU A 179 -9.30 5.04 -21.72
N THR A 180 -9.63 5.23 -20.45
CA THR A 180 -11.01 5.26 -19.96
C THR A 180 -11.77 6.46 -20.55
N PRO A 181 -13.10 6.40 -20.70
CA PRO A 181 -13.90 7.55 -21.13
C PRO A 181 -13.65 8.81 -20.29
N GLN A 182 -13.43 8.66 -18.99
CA GLN A 182 -13.11 9.80 -18.12
C GLN A 182 -11.76 10.45 -18.49
N GLN A 183 -10.72 9.66 -18.76
CA GLN A 183 -9.42 10.17 -19.23
C GLN A 183 -9.53 10.79 -20.63
N ARG A 184 -10.30 10.18 -21.53
CA ARG A 184 -10.55 10.74 -22.87
C ARG A 184 -11.25 12.11 -22.79
N ARG A 185 -12.16 12.30 -21.83
CA ARG A 185 -12.80 13.60 -21.58
C ARG A 185 -11.78 14.65 -21.16
N VAL A 186 -10.85 14.32 -20.27
CA VAL A 186 -9.76 15.25 -19.88
C VAL A 186 -8.87 15.58 -21.06
N MET A 187 -8.49 14.58 -21.86
CA MET A 187 -7.70 14.79 -23.06
C MET A 187 -8.42 15.69 -24.08
N ALA A 188 -9.72 15.51 -24.27
CA ALA A 188 -10.53 16.36 -25.12
C ALA A 188 -10.60 17.80 -24.60
N ALA A 189 -10.79 18.00 -23.29
CA ALA A 189 -10.78 19.32 -22.67
C ALA A 189 -9.42 20.03 -22.83
N LEU A 190 -8.30 19.32 -22.65
CA LEU A 190 -6.96 19.84 -22.90
C LEU A 190 -6.76 20.26 -24.36
N HIS A 191 -7.22 19.46 -25.31
CA HIS A 191 -7.16 19.80 -26.73
C HIS A 191 -7.98 21.06 -27.05
N GLN A 192 -9.19 21.18 -26.50
CA GLN A 192 -10.04 22.36 -26.70
C GLN A 192 -9.44 23.63 -26.10
N ALA A 193 -8.73 23.50 -24.97
CA ALA A 193 -7.96 24.58 -24.34
C ALA A 193 -6.66 24.94 -25.08
N GLY A 194 -6.35 24.28 -26.21
CA GLY A 194 -5.20 24.60 -27.06
C GLY A 194 -3.90 23.85 -26.72
N CYS A 195 -3.95 22.88 -25.82
CA CYS A 195 -2.80 22.03 -25.48
C CYS A 195 -2.54 21.00 -26.60
N ARG A 196 -1.28 20.82 -27.00
CA ARG A 196 -0.87 19.74 -27.91
C ARG A 196 -0.72 18.46 -27.11
N VAL A 197 -1.71 17.58 -27.18
CA VAL A 197 -1.66 16.26 -26.55
C VAL A 197 -1.25 15.20 -27.58
N SER A 198 -0.27 14.36 -27.24
CA SER A 198 0.07 13.15 -28.00
C SER A 198 0.18 11.94 -27.08
N GLU A 199 -0.04 10.75 -27.64
CA GLU A 199 0.13 9.47 -26.97
C GLU A 199 1.39 8.79 -27.50
N GLU A 200 2.26 8.33 -26.60
CA GLU A 200 3.48 7.61 -27.00
C GLU A 200 3.11 6.24 -27.59
N SER A 201 3.53 6.02 -28.83
CA SER A 201 3.44 4.70 -29.46
C SER A 201 4.58 3.82 -28.94
N HIS A 202 4.26 2.80 -28.16
CA HIS A 202 5.27 1.85 -27.68
C HIS A 202 5.79 1.03 -28.86
N VAL A 203 7.08 1.19 -29.19
CA VAL A 203 7.75 0.32 -30.16
C VAL A 203 8.37 -0.83 -29.38
N SER A 204 7.89 -2.06 -29.60
CA SER A 204 8.51 -3.23 -28.98
C SER A 204 9.92 -3.42 -29.57
N PRO A 205 10.98 -3.46 -28.74
CA PRO A 205 12.31 -3.78 -29.23
C PRO A 205 12.32 -5.20 -29.81
N GLN A 206 13.13 -5.42 -30.85
CA GLN A 206 13.35 -6.78 -31.34
C GLN A 206 14.08 -7.59 -30.25
N GLY A 207 13.47 -8.71 -29.84
CA GLY A 207 14.01 -9.60 -28.82
C GLY A 207 14.04 -11.05 -29.29
N GLN A 208 14.89 -11.87 -28.65
CA GLN A 208 14.87 -13.32 -28.79
C GLN A 208 14.09 -13.92 -27.61
N ALA A 209 13.06 -14.69 -27.92
CA ALA A 209 12.27 -15.41 -26.91
C ALA A 209 12.64 -16.89 -26.94
N SER A 210 12.73 -17.50 -25.75
CA SER A 210 12.88 -18.94 -25.59
C SER A 210 11.98 -19.43 -24.46
N CYS A 211 11.53 -20.67 -24.54
CA CYS A 211 10.71 -21.31 -23.51
C CYS A 211 11.54 -22.38 -22.81
N ARG A 212 11.53 -22.38 -21.48
CA ARG A 212 12.22 -23.37 -20.66
C ARG A 212 11.20 -24.12 -19.81
N PRO A 213 10.98 -25.43 -20.04
CA PRO A 213 10.16 -26.22 -19.14
C PRO A 213 10.88 -26.47 -17.81
N CYS A 214 10.14 -26.39 -16.72
CA CYS A 214 10.58 -26.71 -15.36
C CYS A 214 9.65 -27.78 -14.77
N SER A 215 10.13 -28.54 -13.78
CA SER A 215 9.35 -29.64 -13.16
C SER A 215 8.21 -29.11 -12.29
N ASP A 216 8.41 -27.96 -11.65
CA ASP A 216 7.51 -27.34 -10.69
C ASP A 216 7.85 -25.84 -10.54
N ALA A 217 7.00 -25.12 -9.80
CA ALA A 217 7.14 -23.68 -9.59
C ALA A 217 8.39 -23.29 -8.78
N MET A 218 8.83 -24.15 -7.86
CA MET A 218 10.02 -23.89 -7.04
C MET A 218 11.29 -23.99 -7.90
N GLY A 219 11.41 -25.06 -8.68
CA GLY A 219 12.52 -25.27 -9.61
C GLY A 219 12.55 -24.24 -10.75
N GLU A 220 11.41 -23.67 -11.13
CA GLU A 220 11.34 -22.52 -12.03
C GLU A 220 11.96 -21.26 -11.40
N LEU A 221 11.60 -20.93 -10.16
CA LEU A 221 12.17 -19.80 -9.43
C LEU A 221 13.67 -19.96 -9.18
N GLU A 222 14.12 -21.16 -8.81
CA GLU A 222 15.54 -21.48 -8.65
C GLU A 222 16.30 -21.31 -9.98
N SER A 223 15.72 -21.76 -11.09
CA SER A 223 16.30 -21.59 -12.43
C SER A 223 16.40 -20.12 -12.82
N ALA A 224 15.37 -19.32 -12.52
CA ALA A 224 15.35 -17.88 -12.77
C ALA A 224 16.41 -17.14 -11.93
N ALA A 225 16.56 -17.52 -10.65
CA ALA A 225 17.57 -16.95 -9.77
C ALA A 225 19.00 -17.30 -10.21
N ALA A 226 19.24 -18.55 -10.60
CA ALA A 226 20.53 -18.98 -11.14
C ALA A 226 20.87 -18.28 -12.46
N TRP A 227 19.87 -18.07 -13.32
CA TRP A 227 20.02 -17.32 -14.56
C TRP A 227 20.35 -15.84 -14.32
N ALA A 228 19.66 -15.20 -13.38
CA ALA A 228 19.95 -13.82 -12.98
C ALA A 228 21.38 -13.67 -12.43
N LEU A 229 21.83 -14.61 -11.58
CA LEU A 229 23.20 -14.65 -11.06
C LEU A 229 24.23 -14.77 -12.19
N GLN A 230 23.97 -15.61 -13.19
CA GLN A 230 24.88 -15.80 -14.33
C GLN A 230 25.02 -14.50 -15.14
N LEU A 231 23.92 -13.81 -15.43
CA LEU A 231 23.92 -12.54 -16.15
C LEU A 231 24.60 -11.41 -15.36
N GLN A 232 24.35 -11.33 -14.05
CA GLN A 232 25.00 -10.38 -13.16
C GLN A 232 26.52 -10.54 -13.16
N LYS A 233 27.03 -11.79 -13.20
CA LYS A 233 28.48 -12.06 -13.28
C LYS A 233 29.10 -11.68 -14.63
N GLN A 234 28.32 -11.67 -15.71
CA GLN A 234 28.83 -11.35 -17.04
C GLN A 234 29.05 -9.84 -17.21
N ASN A 235 28.11 -9.02 -16.76
CA ASN A 235 28.22 -7.57 -16.86
C ASN A 235 27.30 -6.91 -15.82
N SER A 236 27.87 -6.04 -15.00
CA SER A 236 27.17 -5.34 -13.91
C SER A 236 26.20 -4.26 -14.38
N ASN A 237 26.25 -3.87 -15.66
CA ASN A 237 25.42 -2.79 -16.20
C ASN A 237 24.09 -3.27 -16.80
N HIS A 238 23.87 -4.58 -16.95
CA HIS A 238 22.62 -5.07 -17.53
C HIS A 238 21.45 -4.95 -16.57
N ARG A 239 20.29 -4.51 -17.04
CA ARG A 239 19.04 -4.50 -16.26
C ARG A 239 18.31 -5.81 -16.49
N ILE A 240 18.15 -6.59 -15.42
CA ILE A 240 17.56 -7.93 -15.47
C ILE A 240 16.21 -7.88 -14.76
N ALA A 241 15.13 -8.27 -15.43
CA ALA A 241 13.81 -8.39 -14.84
C ALA A 241 13.39 -9.86 -14.68
N ILE A 242 12.91 -10.20 -13.49
CA ILE A 242 12.21 -11.45 -13.20
C ILE A 242 10.76 -11.08 -12.87
N VAL A 243 9.83 -11.52 -13.71
CA VAL A 243 8.41 -11.24 -13.56
C VAL A 243 7.71 -12.47 -13.02
N VAL A 244 7.08 -12.30 -11.87
CA VAL A 244 6.35 -13.36 -11.15
C VAL A 244 4.88 -12.94 -11.08
N PRO A 245 3.96 -13.62 -11.78
CA PRO A 245 2.55 -13.22 -11.84
C PRO A 245 1.87 -13.07 -10.48
N ASP A 246 2.10 -14.00 -9.55
CA ASP A 246 1.63 -13.92 -8.16
C ASP A 246 2.78 -13.62 -7.18
N LEU A 247 3.42 -12.45 -7.37
CA LEU A 247 4.52 -12.03 -6.53
C LEU A 247 4.12 -11.81 -5.06
N ALA A 248 2.86 -11.42 -4.81
CA ALA A 248 2.36 -11.17 -3.47
C ALA A 248 2.17 -12.48 -2.69
N GLY A 249 1.55 -13.51 -3.31
CA GLY A 249 1.36 -14.82 -2.69
C GLY A 249 2.67 -15.59 -2.50
N GLY A 250 3.59 -15.49 -3.47
CA GLY A 250 4.89 -16.19 -3.46
C GLY A 250 6.06 -15.41 -2.84
N ARG A 251 5.82 -14.26 -2.20
CA ARG A 251 6.88 -13.34 -1.76
C ARG A 251 7.96 -14.01 -0.93
N SER A 252 7.58 -14.77 0.09
CA SER A 252 8.53 -15.39 1.02
C SER A 252 9.45 -16.38 0.34
N ASP A 253 8.90 -17.18 -0.58
CA ASP A 253 9.68 -18.16 -1.36
C ASP A 253 10.62 -17.47 -2.34
N VAL A 254 10.12 -16.45 -3.07
CA VAL A 254 10.94 -15.63 -3.96
C VAL A 254 12.10 -14.99 -3.20
N MET A 255 11.84 -14.35 -2.05
CA MET A 255 12.90 -13.74 -1.24
C MET A 255 13.92 -14.76 -0.78
N ARG A 256 13.47 -15.91 -0.27
CA ARG A 256 14.35 -16.97 0.22
C ARG A 256 15.25 -17.51 -0.91
N ILE A 257 14.69 -17.86 -2.06
CA ILE A 257 15.44 -18.44 -3.19
C ILE A 257 16.45 -17.43 -3.75
N PHE A 258 16.05 -16.16 -3.91
CA PHE A 258 16.95 -15.14 -4.43
C PHE A 258 18.00 -14.71 -3.41
N ASP A 259 17.70 -14.71 -2.11
CA ASP A 259 18.69 -14.52 -1.05
C ASP A 259 19.71 -15.68 -1.05
N GLU A 260 19.25 -16.93 -1.14
CA GLU A 260 20.13 -18.12 -1.24
C GLU A 260 21.05 -18.07 -2.47
N ALA A 261 20.53 -17.65 -3.63
CA ALA A 261 21.29 -17.62 -4.88
C ALA A 261 22.24 -16.41 -5.01
N LEU A 262 21.79 -15.21 -4.61
CA LEU A 262 22.50 -13.95 -4.84
C LEU A 262 23.26 -13.44 -3.61
N CYS A 263 22.95 -13.94 -2.41
CA CYS A 263 23.56 -13.53 -1.15
C CYS A 263 24.16 -14.71 -0.36
N PRO A 264 25.01 -15.59 -0.94
CA PRO A 264 25.51 -16.77 -0.24
C PRO A 264 26.30 -16.42 1.04
N ASP A 265 26.97 -15.26 1.07
CA ASP A 265 27.77 -14.80 2.20
C ASP A 265 26.93 -14.37 3.41
N THR A 266 25.63 -14.09 3.25
CA THR A 266 24.79 -13.62 4.36
C THR A 266 24.42 -14.74 5.31
N VAL A 267 24.41 -15.98 4.85
CA VAL A 267 24.26 -17.17 5.72
C VAL A 267 25.37 -17.24 6.78
N LEU A 268 26.56 -16.72 6.47
CA LEU A 268 27.72 -16.71 7.38
C LEU A 268 27.79 -15.45 8.25
N LYS A 269 27.00 -14.41 7.95
CA LYS A 269 26.98 -13.16 8.72
C LYS A 269 25.82 -13.20 9.71
N LEU A 270 26.12 -13.14 11.00
CA LEU A 270 25.13 -13.02 12.09
C LEU A 270 24.50 -11.62 12.18
N THR A 271 24.43 -10.88 11.06
CA THR A 271 23.95 -9.50 11.01
C THR A 271 22.81 -9.40 10.03
N ASP A 272 21.67 -8.87 10.48
CA ASP A 272 20.47 -8.66 9.65
C ASP A 272 20.62 -7.54 8.62
N GLU A 273 21.69 -6.73 8.71
CA GLU A 273 21.92 -5.60 7.81
C GLU A 273 22.83 -5.99 6.63
N PHE A 274 22.21 -6.35 5.51
CA PHE A 274 22.89 -6.43 4.22
C PHE A 274 22.05 -5.81 3.10
N THR A 275 22.73 -5.22 2.12
CA THR A 275 22.07 -4.68 0.93
C THR A 275 21.89 -5.81 -0.08
N ARG A 276 20.65 -6.09 -0.46
CA ARG A 276 20.34 -7.08 -1.48
C ARG A 276 20.80 -6.58 -2.86
N PRO A 277 21.39 -7.45 -3.71
CA PRO A 277 21.75 -7.13 -5.09
C PRO A 277 20.54 -7.18 -6.05
N TYR A 278 19.33 -7.31 -5.50
CA TYR A 278 18.06 -7.29 -6.22
C TYR A 278 17.04 -6.42 -5.48
N ASN A 279 16.11 -5.83 -6.25
CA ASN A 279 14.96 -5.09 -5.74
C ASN A 279 13.68 -5.89 -5.98
N LEU A 280 12.85 -5.98 -4.94
CA LEU A 280 11.57 -6.69 -4.99
C LEU A 280 10.43 -5.67 -4.92
N SER A 281 9.60 -5.61 -5.97
CA SER A 281 8.58 -4.56 -6.14
C SER A 281 7.26 -4.82 -5.44
N CYS A 282 7.13 -5.95 -4.75
CA CYS A 282 6.05 -6.19 -3.83
C CYS A 282 6.48 -5.67 -2.44
N GLY A 283 5.76 -4.70 -1.87
CA GLY A 283 5.94 -4.33 -0.46
C GLY A 283 5.25 -5.35 0.46
N MET A 284 5.59 -5.36 1.74
CA MET A 284 4.80 -6.07 2.75
C MET A 284 3.79 -5.10 3.38
N PRO A 285 2.64 -5.55 3.88
CA PRO A 285 1.80 -4.73 4.73
C PRO A 285 2.60 -4.12 5.88
N LEU A 286 2.39 -2.83 6.18
CA LEU A 286 3.04 -2.18 7.32
C LEU A 286 2.75 -2.93 8.63
N ALA A 287 1.55 -3.50 8.76
CA ALA A 287 1.15 -4.33 9.90
C ALA A 287 2.02 -5.56 10.12
N GLU A 288 2.69 -6.08 9.08
CA GLU A 288 3.60 -7.23 9.18
C GLU A 288 5.02 -6.82 9.56
N SER A 289 5.37 -5.53 9.50
CA SER A 289 6.67 -5.06 9.94
C SER A 289 6.87 -5.36 11.42
N PRO A 290 7.98 -5.99 11.85
CA PRO A 290 8.13 -6.47 13.24
C PRO A 290 7.82 -5.45 14.34
N PRO A 291 8.35 -4.20 14.34
CA PRO A 291 7.99 -3.22 15.36
C PRO A 291 6.51 -2.85 15.31
N ILE A 292 5.90 -2.80 14.14
CA ILE A 292 4.49 -2.38 13.98
C ILE A 292 3.54 -3.52 14.37
N ALA A 293 3.85 -4.76 14.00
CA ALA A 293 3.11 -5.94 14.42
C ALA A 293 3.01 -6.02 15.95
N VAL A 294 4.10 -5.70 16.66
CA VAL A 294 4.14 -5.66 18.13
C VAL A 294 3.35 -4.50 18.69
N ALA A 295 3.41 -3.31 18.09
CA ALA A 295 2.57 -2.18 18.48
C ALA A 295 1.08 -2.54 18.36
N LEU A 296 0.66 -3.12 17.24
CA LEU A 296 -0.72 -3.55 17.02
C LEU A 296 -1.12 -4.67 17.98
N ALA A 297 -0.24 -5.62 18.29
CA ALA A 297 -0.49 -6.67 19.28
C ALA A 297 -0.64 -6.12 20.70
N LEU A 298 0.18 -5.14 21.12
CA LEU A 298 0.03 -4.42 22.39
C LEU A 298 -1.33 -3.72 22.50
N LEU A 299 -1.72 -2.99 21.45
CA LEU A 299 -3.03 -2.31 21.40
C LEU A 299 -4.19 -3.31 21.41
N SER A 300 -4.00 -4.47 20.79
CA SER A 300 -4.97 -5.57 20.83
C SER A 300 -5.14 -6.12 22.24
N LEU A 301 -4.04 -6.37 22.95
CA LEU A 301 -4.06 -6.84 24.33
C LEU A 301 -4.74 -5.84 25.28
N ALA A 302 -4.55 -4.54 25.02
CA ALA A 302 -5.24 -3.47 25.73
C ALA A 302 -6.74 -3.36 25.40
N ASN A 303 -7.18 -3.92 24.26
CA ASN A 303 -8.58 -3.93 23.85
C ASN A 303 -9.32 -5.17 24.37
N ALA A 304 -8.71 -6.35 24.23
CA ALA A 304 -9.31 -7.63 24.57
C ALA A 304 -8.24 -8.70 24.91
N PRO A 305 -8.61 -9.78 25.63
CA PRO A 305 -7.72 -10.91 25.87
C PRO A 305 -7.15 -11.50 24.59
N LEU A 306 -5.86 -11.83 24.58
CA LEU A 306 -5.19 -12.47 23.44
C LEU A 306 -5.10 -13.98 23.61
N GLU A 307 -5.16 -14.69 22.48
CA GLU A 307 -4.84 -16.12 22.40
C GLU A 307 -3.39 -16.38 22.84
N LEU A 308 -3.18 -17.49 23.55
CA LEU A 308 -1.89 -17.87 24.12
C LEU A 308 -0.74 -17.83 23.09
N ALA A 309 -0.96 -18.32 21.86
CA ALA A 309 0.06 -18.33 20.82
C ALA A 309 0.48 -16.90 20.37
N ALA A 310 -0.48 -15.97 20.28
CA ALA A 310 -0.19 -14.58 19.92
C ALA A 310 0.50 -13.84 21.07
N LEU A 311 0.06 -14.11 22.30
CA LEU A 311 0.65 -13.57 23.50
C LEU A 311 2.09 -14.03 23.72
N GLY A 312 2.37 -15.32 23.49
CA GLY A 312 3.71 -15.88 23.60
C GLY A 312 4.71 -15.18 22.67
N ARG A 313 4.30 -14.89 21.42
CA ARG A 313 5.09 -14.08 20.47
C ARG A 313 5.26 -12.65 20.96
N LEU A 314 4.21 -12.05 21.52
CA LEU A 314 4.25 -10.66 22.01
C LEU A 314 5.24 -10.51 23.18
N ILE A 315 5.14 -11.35 24.21
CA ILE A 315 6.00 -11.20 25.40
C ILE A 315 7.48 -11.45 25.09
N GLN A 316 7.78 -12.38 24.18
CA GLN A 316 9.16 -12.68 23.76
C GLN A 316 9.72 -11.67 22.75
N SER A 317 8.96 -10.64 22.40
CA SER A 317 9.40 -9.64 21.44
C SER A 317 10.48 -8.72 22.01
N PRO A 318 11.54 -8.40 21.24
CA PRO A 318 12.54 -7.41 21.64
C PRO A 318 12.00 -5.97 21.62
N TYR A 319 10.83 -5.72 21.01
CA TYR A 319 10.23 -4.39 20.86
C TYR A 319 9.37 -3.96 22.06
N LEU A 320 9.58 -4.58 23.22
CA LEU A 320 8.97 -4.24 24.51
C LEU A 320 10.06 -3.80 25.50
N ALA A 321 9.72 -3.01 26.51
CA ALA A 321 10.66 -2.66 27.59
C ALA A 321 11.18 -3.93 28.26
N GLY A 322 12.50 -4.09 28.43
CA GLY A 322 13.13 -5.31 28.95
C GLY A 322 13.14 -6.49 27.97
N GLY A 323 12.85 -6.27 26.68
CA GLY A 323 12.74 -7.33 25.67
C GLY A 323 14.01 -8.17 25.47
N GLU A 324 15.20 -7.56 25.60
CA GLU A 324 16.48 -8.28 25.52
C GLU A 324 16.96 -8.68 26.92
N SER A 325 16.87 -7.74 27.87
CA SER A 325 17.33 -7.91 29.25
C SER A 325 16.62 -9.04 30.00
N GLU A 326 15.35 -9.31 29.69
CA GLU A 326 14.53 -10.33 30.35
C GLU A 326 14.25 -11.54 29.47
N LEU A 327 14.92 -11.71 28.32
CA LEU A 327 14.58 -12.73 27.31
C LEU A 327 14.43 -14.14 27.91
N GLY A 328 15.38 -14.56 28.75
CA GLY A 328 15.33 -15.86 29.43
C GLY A 328 14.17 -15.99 30.42
N ALA A 329 13.91 -14.95 31.21
CA ALA A 329 12.79 -14.93 32.17
C ALA A 329 11.44 -14.99 31.44
N ARG A 330 11.32 -14.33 30.29
CA ARG A 330 10.10 -14.34 29.47
C ARG A 330 9.85 -15.67 28.78
N ALA A 331 10.89 -16.41 28.41
CA ALA A 331 10.75 -17.78 27.93
C ALA A 331 10.18 -18.71 29.02
N LEU A 332 10.60 -18.53 30.28
CA LEU A 332 10.03 -19.26 31.42
C LEU A 332 8.57 -18.85 31.69
N LEU A 333 8.25 -17.56 31.54
CA LEU A 333 6.87 -17.08 31.60
C LEU A 333 5.99 -17.69 30.50
N ASP A 334 6.44 -17.71 29.24
CA ASP A 334 5.70 -18.36 28.14
C ASP A 334 5.42 -19.85 28.43
N ARG A 335 6.44 -20.57 28.90
CA ARG A 335 6.29 -21.95 29.33
C ARG A 335 5.25 -22.08 30.44
N HIS A 336 5.31 -21.22 31.47
CA HIS A 336 4.36 -21.27 32.57
C HIS A 336 2.91 -21.01 32.12
N LEU A 337 2.69 -20.07 31.20
CA LEU A 337 1.37 -19.83 30.60
C LEU A 337 0.82 -21.06 29.87
N ARG A 338 1.69 -21.82 29.20
CA ARG A 338 1.31 -23.08 28.54
C ARG A 338 0.98 -24.18 29.54
N GLU A 339 1.67 -24.21 30.68
CA GLU A 339 1.38 -25.16 31.78
C GLU A 339 0.04 -24.86 32.46
N LEU A 340 -0.35 -23.58 32.59
CA LEU A 340 -1.65 -23.17 33.13
C LEU A 340 -2.82 -23.57 32.21
N GLY A 341 -2.62 -23.54 30.89
CA GLY A 341 -3.58 -24.07 29.92
C GLY A 341 -4.76 -23.16 29.57
N ASP A 342 -4.83 -21.92 30.07
CA ASP A 342 -5.87 -20.98 29.64
C ASP A 342 -5.67 -20.61 28.16
N ALA A 343 -6.78 -20.56 27.40
CA ALA A 343 -6.74 -20.20 25.98
C ALA A 343 -6.40 -18.72 25.76
N ARG A 344 -6.91 -17.85 26.64
CA ARG A 344 -6.80 -16.39 26.50
C ARG A 344 -6.38 -15.70 27.79
N TYR A 345 -5.53 -14.69 27.66
CA TYR A 345 -5.09 -13.87 28.79
C TYR A 345 -5.34 -12.38 28.53
N SER A 346 -5.87 -11.70 29.55
CA SER A 346 -6.06 -10.25 29.55
C SER A 346 -4.77 -9.52 29.96
N LEU A 347 -4.69 -8.23 29.61
CA LEU A 347 -3.59 -7.36 30.04
C LEU A 347 -3.40 -7.37 31.57
N ALA A 348 -4.49 -7.31 32.33
CA ALA A 348 -4.46 -7.31 33.80
C ALA A 348 -3.93 -8.64 34.36
N ASN A 349 -4.36 -9.77 33.79
CA ASN A 349 -3.83 -11.09 34.18
C ASN A 349 -2.33 -11.18 33.92
N MET A 350 -1.88 -10.64 32.79
CA MET A 350 -0.47 -10.64 32.42
C MET A 350 0.39 -9.74 33.30
N ALA A 351 -0.10 -8.55 33.67
CA ALA A 351 0.59 -7.69 34.64
C ALA A 351 0.82 -8.41 35.97
N ARG A 352 -0.17 -9.19 36.44
CA ARG A 352 -0.06 -9.98 37.67
C ARG A 352 0.90 -11.16 37.54
N LEU A 353 0.82 -11.92 36.44
CA LEU A 353 1.65 -13.11 36.23
C LEU A 353 3.12 -12.76 36.02
N ALA A 354 3.42 -11.69 35.28
CA ALA A 354 4.78 -11.21 35.08
C ALA A 354 5.44 -10.72 36.38
N ALA A 355 4.63 -10.23 37.34
CA ALA A 355 5.09 -9.77 38.65
C ALA A 355 5.35 -10.91 39.65
N ALA A 356 5.01 -12.16 39.32
CA ALA A 356 5.21 -13.28 40.22
C ALA A 356 6.71 -13.52 40.47
N GLU A 357 7.11 -13.59 41.73
CA GLU A 357 8.53 -13.70 42.15
C GLU A 357 9.28 -14.87 41.49
N ARG A 358 8.55 -15.95 41.15
CA ARG A 358 9.12 -17.14 40.51
C ARG A 358 9.54 -16.94 39.05
N LEU A 359 9.02 -15.92 38.37
CA LEU A 359 9.18 -15.70 36.92
C LEU A 359 10.00 -14.45 36.57
N SER A 360 10.26 -13.58 37.56
CA SER A 360 11.24 -12.48 37.53
C SER A 360 11.26 -11.65 36.24
N CYS A 361 10.10 -11.14 35.80
CA CYS A 361 9.97 -10.21 34.67
C CYS A 361 9.55 -8.78 35.14
N PRO A 362 10.36 -8.09 35.96
CA PRO A 362 9.97 -6.82 36.60
C PRO A 362 9.66 -5.70 35.60
N GLN A 363 10.39 -5.56 34.50
CA GLN A 363 10.17 -4.51 33.50
C GLN A 363 8.90 -4.78 32.70
N LEU A 364 8.66 -6.04 32.29
CA LEU A 364 7.40 -6.42 31.64
C LEU A 364 6.20 -6.19 32.56
N ALA A 365 6.31 -6.60 33.83
CA ALA A 365 5.27 -6.41 34.83
C ALA A 365 4.95 -4.92 35.05
N ALA A 366 5.98 -4.09 35.20
CA ALA A 366 5.83 -2.64 35.35
C ALA A 366 5.17 -2.02 34.12
N SER A 367 5.58 -2.42 32.92
CA SER A 367 5.04 -1.91 31.65
C SER A 367 3.57 -2.29 31.48
N PHE A 368 3.20 -3.55 31.70
CA PHE A 368 1.81 -3.97 31.60
C PHE A 368 0.94 -3.33 32.69
N LYS A 369 1.46 -3.17 33.92
CA LYS A 369 0.76 -2.40 34.96
C LYS A 369 0.52 -0.95 34.55
N ALA A 370 1.54 -0.26 34.03
CA ALA A 370 1.41 1.11 33.53
C ALA A 370 0.40 1.21 32.37
N MET A 371 0.34 0.20 31.50
CA MET A 371 -0.69 0.14 30.45
C MET A 371 -2.10 -0.03 31.02
N VAL A 372 -2.29 -0.88 32.04
CA VAL A 372 -3.59 -1.03 32.73
C VAL A 372 -4.05 0.30 33.32
N GLU A 373 -3.16 1.00 34.03
CA GLU A 373 -3.43 2.30 34.65
C GLU A 373 -3.73 3.38 33.60
N THR A 374 -2.92 3.45 32.53
CA THR A 374 -3.13 4.37 31.40
C THR A 374 -4.49 4.10 30.76
N LYS A 375 -4.81 2.83 30.49
CA LYS A 375 -6.06 2.41 29.86
C LYS A 375 -7.29 2.81 30.68
N ALA A 376 -7.22 2.72 32.00
CA ALA A 376 -8.31 3.08 32.91
C ALA A 376 -8.64 4.58 32.89
N THR A 377 -7.69 5.43 32.50
CA THR A 377 -7.88 6.89 32.42
C THR A 377 -8.48 7.36 31.09
N LEU A 378 -8.53 6.47 30.07
CA LEU A 378 -8.97 6.86 28.73
C LEU A 378 -10.49 7.07 28.67
N PRO A 379 -10.97 8.16 28.03
CA PRO A 379 -12.37 8.35 27.67
C PRO A 379 -12.98 7.17 26.92
N ARG A 380 -14.31 7.01 27.05
CA ARG A 380 -15.05 5.93 26.37
C ARG A 380 -15.08 6.09 24.85
N ARG A 381 -15.24 7.32 24.37
CA ARG A 381 -15.27 7.69 22.96
C ARG A 381 -14.44 8.94 22.74
N GLN A 382 -13.79 9.02 21.59
CA GLN A 382 -13.02 10.17 21.13
C GLN A 382 -13.00 10.17 19.60
N CYS A 383 -12.71 11.33 19.01
CA CYS A 383 -12.35 11.39 17.59
C CYS A 383 -11.02 10.65 17.33
N PRO A 384 -10.82 10.05 16.14
CA PRO A 384 -9.56 9.45 15.72
C PRO A 384 -8.30 10.29 16.04
N SER A 385 -8.34 11.61 15.85
CA SER A 385 -7.22 12.51 16.16
C SER A 385 -6.83 12.51 17.64
N ALA A 386 -7.82 12.53 18.54
CA ALA A 386 -7.60 12.43 19.98
C ALA A 386 -7.14 11.02 20.38
N TRP A 387 -7.66 9.97 19.71
CA TRP A 387 -7.20 8.61 19.91
C TRP A 387 -5.70 8.45 19.61
N VAL A 388 -5.11 9.19 18.66
CA VAL A 388 -3.67 9.11 18.39
C VAL A 388 -2.83 9.38 19.64
N ALA A 389 -3.18 10.39 20.44
CA ALA A 389 -2.48 10.69 21.69
C ALA A 389 -2.62 9.54 22.71
N SER A 390 -3.83 9.02 22.87
CA SER A 390 -4.15 7.89 23.74
C SER A 390 -3.40 6.61 23.34
N LEU A 391 -3.33 6.31 22.05
CA LEU A 391 -2.64 5.15 21.50
C LEU A 391 -1.12 5.27 21.69
N ARG A 392 -0.54 6.45 21.43
CA ARG A 392 0.88 6.72 21.71
C ARG A 392 1.20 6.57 23.19
N ALA A 393 0.33 7.04 24.09
CA ALA A 393 0.51 6.89 25.53
C ALA A 393 0.51 5.41 25.95
N LEU A 394 -0.42 4.60 25.42
CA LEU A 394 -0.46 3.16 25.69
C LEU A 394 0.79 2.43 25.17
N LEU A 395 1.24 2.73 23.94
CA LEU A 395 2.46 2.13 23.38
C LEU A 395 3.69 2.49 24.21
N LYS A 396 3.81 3.76 24.61
CA LYS A 396 4.89 4.22 25.50
C LYS A 396 4.84 3.52 26.86
N ALA A 397 3.66 3.35 27.46
CA ALA A 397 3.49 2.62 28.71
C ALA A 397 3.87 1.13 28.59
N GLY A 398 3.64 0.53 27.42
CA GLY A 398 4.08 -0.83 27.09
C GLY A 398 5.57 -0.97 26.78
N GLY A 399 6.32 0.13 26.79
CA GLY A 399 7.75 0.13 26.50
C GLY A 399 8.10 -0.05 25.02
N TRP A 400 7.16 0.21 24.12
CA TRP A 400 7.43 0.18 22.68
C TRP A 400 8.23 1.42 22.25
N PRO A 401 9.23 1.32 21.35
CA PRO A 401 9.59 0.16 20.52
C PRO A 401 10.74 -0.71 21.07
N GLY A 402 10.82 -0.89 22.38
CA GLY A 402 11.87 -1.67 23.04
C GLY A 402 13.00 -0.82 23.60
N GLU A 403 14.03 -1.50 24.14
CA GLU A 403 15.18 -0.86 24.78
C GLU A 403 16.40 -0.69 23.86
N ARG A 404 16.44 -1.45 22.76
CA ARG A 404 17.52 -1.37 21.78
C ARG A 404 17.29 -0.25 20.76
N PRO A 405 18.37 0.32 20.18
CA PRO A 405 18.27 1.14 18.99
C PRO A 405 17.60 0.37 17.84
N LEU A 406 16.80 1.08 17.05
CA LEU A 406 16.16 0.53 15.85
C LEU A 406 17.19 0.40 14.72
N SER A 407 17.10 -0.69 13.96
CA SER A 407 17.81 -0.81 12.69
C SER A 407 17.28 0.20 11.67
N SER A 408 18.01 0.43 10.57
CA SER A 408 17.55 1.33 9.50
C SER A 408 16.16 0.93 8.96
N ALA A 409 15.92 -0.38 8.80
CA ALA A 409 14.65 -0.91 8.32
C ALA A 409 13.51 -0.67 9.31
N GLU A 410 13.76 -0.87 10.59
CA GLU A 410 12.78 -0.64 11.66
C GLU A 410 12.47 0.84 11.85
N TYR A 411 13.48 1.71 11.77
CA TYR A 411 13.29 3.15 11.83
C TYR A 411 12.39 3.63 10.70
N GLN A 412 12.61 3.16 9.46
CA GLN A 412 11.74 3.47 8.33
C GLN A 412 10.30 3.00 8.55
N ALA A 413 10.09 1.80 9.12
CA ALA A 413 8.75 1.32 9.45
C ALA A 413 8.06 2.19 10.51
N VAL A 414 8.79 2.60 11.55
CA VAL A 414 8.30 3.50 12.60
C VAL A 414 7.97 4.89 12.04
N GLU A 415 8.78 5.42 11.12
CA GLU A 415 8.50 6.68 10.42
C GLU A 415 7.19 6.61 9.62
N VAL A 416 7.01 5.54 8.83
CA VAL A 416 5.78 5.31 8.06
C VAL A 416 4.58 5.15 8.99
N TRP A 417 4.74 4.48 10.14
CA TRP A 417 3.71 4.37 11.16
C TRP A 417 3.29 5.73 11.74
N GLN A 418 4.23 6.67 11.97
CA GLN A 418 3.85 8.02 12.38
C GLN A 418 3.03 8.75 11.32
N GLY A 419 3.38 8.59 10.05
CA GLY A 419 2.58 9.09 8.93
C GLY A 419 1.18 8.46 8.88
N LEU A 420 1.08 7.16 9.15
CA LEU A 420 -0.20 6.45 9.22
C LEU A 420 -1.09 6.96 10.35
N LEU A 421 -0.53 7.24 11.53
CA LEU A 421 -1.26 7.87 12.64
C LEU A 421 -1.79 9.26 12.24
N GLY A 422 -1.03 10.03 11.46
CA GLY A 422 -1.51 11.30 10.89
C GLY A 422 -2.71 11.11 9.95
N LYS A 423 -2.67 10.09 9.08
CA LYS A 423 -3.82 9.74 8.22
C LYS A 423 -5.01 9.26 9.06
N PHE A 424 -4.78 8.50 10.12
CA PHE A 424 -5.84 8.06 11.03
C PHE A 424 -6.55 9.25 11.68
N SER A 425 -5.82 10.30 12.10
CA SER A 425 -6.43 11.54 12.60
C SER A 425 -7.38 12.20 11.61
N SER A 426 -7.11 12.10 10.30
CA SER A 426 -7.98 12.70 9.27
C SER A 426 -9.34 11.99 9.13
N LEU A 427 -9.52 10.81 9.74
CA LEU A 427 -10.82 10.12 9.77
C LEU A 427 -11.86 10.84 10.61
N ASP A 428 -11.48 11.83 11.43
CA ASP A 428 -12.39 12.72 12.17
C ASP A 428 -13.51 13.26 11.27
N ILE A 429 -13.16 13.60 10.02
CA ILE A 429 -14.09 14.16 9.02
C ILE A 429 -15.26 13.21 8.75
N VAL A 430 -14.99 11.91 8.68
CA VAL A 430 -15.95 10.93 8.14
C VAL A 430 -16.61 10.10 9.25
N VAL A 431 -15.84 9.67 10.24
CA VAL A 431 -16.29 8.66 11.23
C VAL A 431 -16.75 9.31 12.55
N GLY A 432 -16.29 10.53 12.84
CA GLY A 432 -16.62 11.22 14.10
C GLY A 432 -16.06 10.49 15.33
N GLU A 433 -16.77 10.57 16.46
CA GLU A 433 -16.33 9.92 17.70
C GLU A 433 -16.52 8.40 17.68
N VAL A 434 -15.44 7.66 17.94
CA VAL A 434 -15.41 6.19 17.98
C VAL A 434 -14.96 5.66 19.33
N GLY A 435 -15.34 4.42 19.66
CA GLY A 435 -14.81 3.72 20.83
C GLY A 435 -13.38 3.23 20.61
N PHE A 436 -12.72 2.79 21.69
CA PHE A 436 -11.34 2.28 21.59
C PHE A 436 -11.20 1.05 20.67
N SER A 437 -12.16 0.13 20.73
CA SER A 437 -12.12 -1.08 19.90
C SER A 437 -12.18 -0.74 18.42
N ASP A 438 -13.06 0.19 18.05
CA ASP A 438 -13.19 0.66 16.67
C ASP A 438 -11.93 1.40 16.23
N ALA A 439 -11.36 2.27 17.09
CA ALA A 439 -10.11 2.96 16.80
C ALA A 439 -8.95 1.99 16.52
N VAL A 440 -8.78 0.95 17.36
CA VAL A 440 -7.76 -0.09 17.14
C VAL A 440 -8.06 -0.90 15.87
N SER A 441 -9.33 -1.19 15.58
CA SER A 441 -9.73 -1.92 14.38
C SER A 441 -9.41 -1.13 13.10
N HIS A 442 -9.78 0.15 13.06
CA HIS A 442 -9.46 1.04 11.93
C HIS A 442 -7.95 1.17 11.73
N LEU A 443 -7.18 1.37 12.80
CA LEU A 443 -5.73 1.50 12.69
C LEU A 443 -5.06 0.21 12.20
N LYS A 444 -5.53 -0.96 12.65
CA LYS A 444 -5.07 -2.26 12.13
C LYS A 444 -5.36 -2.42 10.66
N GLN A 445 -6.59 -2.12 10.23
CA GLN A 445 -6.98 -2.23 8.83
C GLN A 445 -6.13 -1.28 7.98
N MET A 446 -5.97 -0.03 8.40
CA MET A 446 -5.11 0.94 7.73
C MET A 446 -3.66 0.48 7.64
N ALA A 447 -3.12 -0.17 8.67
CA ALA A 447 -1.76 -0.72 8.65
C ALA A 447 -1.62 -1.97 7.75
N ALA A 448 -2.67 -2.79 7.66
CA ALA A 448 -2.72 -3.94 6.77
C ALA A 448 -2.82 -3.52 5.29
N ASP A 449 -3.58 -2.46 5.01
CA ASP A 449 -3.78 -1.94 3.66
C ASP A 449 -2.64 -1.01 3.20
N HIS A 450 -1.71 -0.65 4.09
CA HIS A 450 -0.60 0.23 3.76
C HIS A 450 0.62 -0.57 3.29
N PRO A 451 0.96 -0.57 1.99
CA PRO A 451 2.16 -1.23 1.51
C PRO A 451 3.40 -0.51 2.05
N PHE A 452 4.31 -1.30 2.62
CA PHE A 452 5.60 -0.85 3.12
C PHE A 452 6.72 -1.53 2.33
N GLN A 453 7.59 -0.72 1.74
CA GLN A 453 8.76 -1.17 1.03
C GLN A 453 9.98 -0.41 1.56
N LEU A 454 11.03 -1.15 1.91
CA LEU A 454 12.28 -0.56 2.35
C LEU A 454 12.90 0.28 1.22
N LYS A 455 13.43 1.44 1.57
CA LYS A 455 14.23 2.24 0.64
C LYS A 455 15.58 1.55 0.46
N THR A 456 15.74 0.81 -0.63
CA THR A 456 17.00 0.20 -1.04
C THR A 456 17.63 0.99 -2.19
N PRO A 457 18.97 0.93 -2.34
CA PRO A 457 19.65 1.42 -3.53
C PRO A 457 19.09 0.76 -4.80
N GLU A 458 19.40 1.34 -5.95
CA GLU A 458 19.11 0.64 -7.20
C GLU A 458 19.91 -0.65 -7.30
N ALA A 459 19.21 -1.69 -7.71
CA ALA A 459 19.77 -3.02 -7.87
C ALA A 459 19.66 -3.45 -9.34
N GLN A 460 20.64 -4.23 -9.76
CA GLN A 460 20.72 -4.73 -11.13
C GLN A 460 19.53 -5.64 -11.49
N VAL A 461 19.15 -6.50 -10.55
CA VAL A 461 18.04 -7.45 -10.70
C VAL A 461 16.77 -6.84 -10.12
N GLN A 462 15.69 -6.86 -10.91
CA GLN A 462 14.38 -6.33 -10.57
C GLN A 462 13.36 -7.47 -10.57
N ILE A 463 12.78 -7.77 -9.42
CA ILE A 463 11.74 -8.80 -9.29
C ILE A 463 10.37 -8.12 -9.16
N LEU A 464 9.51 -8.36 -10.14
CA LEU A 464 8.31 -7.57 -10.43
C LEU A 464 7.08 -8.47 -10.57
N GLY A 465 5.89 -7.94 -10.29
CA GLY A 465 4.67 -8.54 -10.82
C GLY A 465 4.44 -8.09 -12.27
N MET A 466 3.43 -8.69 -12.93
CA MET A 466 3.14 -8.42 -14.34
C MET A 466 2.81 -6.94 -14.60
N LEU A 467 1.99 -6.34 -13.74
CA LEU A 467 1.56 -4.94 -13.90
C LEU A 467 2.69 -3.96 -13.58
N GLU A 468 3.60 -4.31 -12.67
CA GLU A 468 4.75 -3.49 -12.32
C GLU A 468 5.86 -3.53 -13.36
N ALA A 469 5.92 -4.59 -14.17
CA ALA A 469 6.84 -4.73 -15.30
C ALA A 469 6.35 -4.00 -16.55
N ALA A 470 5.05 -3.76 -16.68
CA ALA A 470 4.45 -3.10 -17.83
C ALA A 470 4.99 -1.67 -18.03
N GLY A 471 5.37 -1.34 -19.26
CA GLY A 471 5.90 -0.03 -19.65
C GLY A 471 7.36 0.22 -19.26
N LEU A 472 8.09 -0.79 -18.81
CA LEU A 472 9.52 -0.69 -18.49
C LEU A 472 10.36 -1.52 -19.47
N ASP A 473 11.55 -1.00 -19.78
CA ASP A 473 12.52 -1.67 -20.65
C ASP A 473 13.60 -2.38 -19.80
N PHE A 474 13.94 -3.61 -20.19
CA PHE A 474 15.00 -4.41 -19.57
C PHE A 474 15.86 -5.07 -20.66
N ASP A 475 17.15 -5.26 -20.39
CA ASP A 475 18.05 -5.99 -21.29
C ASP A 475 17.69 -7.48 -21.33
N TYR A 476 17.26 -8.01 -20.18
CA TYR A 476 16.89 -9.40 -20.01
C TYR A 476 15.60 -9.51 -19.21
N LEU A 477 14.69 -10.36 -19.66
CA LEU A 477 13.38 -10.60 -19.04
C LEU A 477 13.13 -12.10 -18.89
N TRP A 478 12.80 -12.53 -17.69
CA TRP A 478 12.26 -13.87 -17.41
C TRP A 478 10.85 -13.71 -16.86
N ILE A 479 9.87 -14.42 -17.42
CA ILE A 479 8.50 -14.46 -16.90
C ILE A 479 8.25 -15.87 -16.39
N THR A 480 7.93 -16.01 -15.11
CA THR A 480 7.63 -17.31 -14.49
C THR A 480 6.14 -17.63 -14.54
N GLY A 481 5.77 -18.89 -14.29
CA GLY A 481 4.38 -19.28 -14.06
C GLY A 481 3.49 -19.17 -15.30
N LEU A 482 4.06 -19.27 -16.51
CA LEU A 482 3.31 -19.24 -17.77
C LEU A 482 2.64 -20.60 -18.05
N HIS A 483 1.73 -21.00 -17.16
CA HIS A 483 0.86 -22.17 -17.34
C HIS A 483 -0.61 -21.76 -17.48
N ASP A 484 -1.44 -22.66 -18.00
CA ASP A 484 -2.85 -22.43 -18.36
C ASP A 484 -3.75 -21.94 -17.21
N GLY A 485 -3.42 -22.30 -15.97
CA GLY A 485 -4.11 -21.84 -14.76
C GLY A 485 -3.77 -20.41 -14.32
N VAL A 486 -2.70 -19.80 -14.84
CA VAL A 486 -2.23 -18.46 -14.46
C VAL A 486 -2.27 -17.49 -15.63
N TRP A 487 -1.96 -17.95 -16.85
CA TRP A 487 -1.88 -17.09 -18.03
C TRP A 487 -2.56 -17.70 -19.27
N PRO A 488 -3.48 -16.96 -19.93
CA PRO A 488 -4.02 -15.66 -19.54
C PRO A 488 -4.86 -15.76 -18.24
N PRO A 489 -4.91 -14.70 -17.41
CA PRO A 489 -5.66 -14.74 -16.16
C PRO A 489 -7.16 -14.89 -16.44
N ALA A 490 -7.83 -15.73 -15.64
CA ALA A 490 -9.28 -15.86 -15.71
C ALA A 490 -9.96 -14.50 -15.40
N PRO A 491 -11.03 -14.13 -16.12
CA PRO A 491 -11.76 -12.90 -15.85
C PRO A 491 -12.34 -12.93 -14.43
N ARG A 492 -12.18 -11.82 -13.70
CA ARG A 492 -12.70 -11.63 -12.35
C ARG A 492 -13.74 -10.51 -12.34
N PRO A 493 -14.97 -10.76 -12.84
CA PRO A 493 -16.02 -9.74 -12.84
C PRO A 493 -16.35 -9.31 -11.41
N ASN A 494 -16.69 -8.03 -11.23
CA ASN A 494 -17.14 -7.53 -9.95
C ASN A 494 -18.60 -7.97 -9.72
N PRO A 495 -18.94 -8.65 -8.61
CA PRO A 495 -20.29 -9.17 -8.39
C PRO A 495 -21.36 -8.09 -8.21
N PHE A 496 -20.98 -6.83 -7.96
CA PHE A 496 -21.90 -5.71 -7.86
C PHE A 496 -22.24 -5.06 -9.20
N LEU A 497 -21.68 -5.57 -10.30
CA LEU A 497 -21.96 -5.09 -11.65
C LEU A 497 -22.68 -6.18 -12.44
N PRO A 498 -23.76 -5.85 -13.18
CA PRO A 498 -24.43 -6.81 -14.04
C PRO A 498 -23.48 -7.27 -15.17
N MET A 499 -23.53 -8.55 -15.51
CA MET A 499 -22.76 -9.11 -16.64
C MET A 499 -23.46 -8.94 -18.00
N SER A 500 -24.70 -8.45 -17.99
CA SER A 500 -25.60 -8.35 -19.15
C SER A 500 -25.99 -6.92 -19.43
#